data_AF-A0A6S7FPJ2-F1
#
_entry.id   AF-A0A6S7FPJ2-F1
#
_cell.length_a   1.000
_cell.length_b   1.000
_cell.length_c   1.000
_cell.angle_alpha   90.00
_cell.angle_beta   90.00
_cell.angle_gamma   90.00
#
_symmetry.space_group_name_H-M   'P 1'
#
loop_
_entity.id
_entity.type
_entity.pdbx_description
1 polymer ?
#
loop_
_entity_poly.entity_id
_entity_poly.type
_entity_poly.pdbx_seq_one_letter_code
_entity_poly.pdbx_strand_id
1 'polypeptide(L)'
;MESLKILGVDLDDELNFSKHISEVCKCSSQKVGVILRLRNLIPTKAKLDLYKTSVLPQLTYCHTVWHFCKASDRHKLERVQERALRAIFNTKAHSYEELFNRANLSTLYNRRLQDIAILMFKVKNNISPLYVNRIFETVDKGYGLRSADFHRPRFNTVQYGKQALRYFGPYIWQIEKSHL
;
A
#
# COMPACT_ATOMS: atom_id res chain seq x y z
N MET A 1 -20.44 -12.08 13.97
CA MET A 1 -19.28 -11.54 13.25
C MET A 1 -19.12 -12.34 11.99
N GLU A 2 -19.84 -11.93 10.96
CA GLU A 2 -19.90 -12.62 9.68
C GLU A 2 -18.84 -11.98 8.78
N SER A 3 -17.62 -12.51 8.80
CA SER A 3 -16.57 -11.99 7.91
C SER A 3 -16.79 -12.53 6.50
N LEU A 4 -17.09 -11.65 5.54
CA LEU A 4 -17.31 -12.01 4.14
C LEU A 4 -15.99 -11.91 3.36
N LYS A 5 -15.62 -12.98 2.65
CA LYS A 5 -14.43 -13.00 1.82
C LYS A 5 -14.77 -12.68 0.37
N ILE A 6 -14.31 -11.54 -0.13
CA ILE A 6 -14.51 -11.10 -1.51
C ILE A 6 -13.16 -10.93 -2.18
N LEU A 7 -12.95 -11.61 -3.32
CA LEU A 7 -11.71 -11.55 -4.11
C LEU A 7 -10.44 -11.77 -3.26
N GLY A 8 -10.52 -12.59 -2.21
CA GLY A 8 -9.38 -12.85 -1.33
C GLY A 8 -9.13 -11.81 -0.23
N VAL A 9 -10.00 -10.79 -0.10
CA VAL A 9 -10.02 -9.82 1.01
C VAL A 9 -11.15 -10.16 1.97
N ASP A 10 -10.86 -10.23 3.27
CA ASP A 10 -11.88 -10.45 4.29
C ASP A 10 -12.41 -9.12 4.79
N LEU A 11 -13.72 -8.94 4.64
CA LEU A 11 -14.48 -7.76 5.06
C LEU A 11 -15.29 -8.11 6.29
N ASP A 12 -15.15 -7.28 7.32
CA ASP A 12 -15.92 -7.37 8.57
C ASP A 12 -17.02 -6.31 8.57
N ASP A 13 -18.05 -6.51 9.41
CA ASP A 13 -19.22 -5.62 9.52
C ASP A 13 -18.82 -4.18 9.89
N GLU A 14 -17.72 -4.03 10.62
CA GLU A 14 -17.12 -2.74 11.02
C GLU A 14 -16.05 -2.23 10.04
N LEU A 15 -15.89 -2.84 8.86
CA LEU A 15 -14.79 -2.56 7.91
C LEU A 15 -13.39 -2.66 8.56
N ASN A 16 -13.26 -3.58 9.53
CA ASN A 16 -12.02 -3.78 10.26
C ASN A 16 -11.14 -4.83 9.56
N PHE A 17 -10.04 -4.37 8.96
CA PHE A 17 -9.11 -5.23 8.22
C PHE A 17 -8.06 -5.92 9.10
N SER A 18 -8.09 -5.80 10.43
CA SER A 18 -7.06 -6.36 11.32
C SER A 18 -6.92 -7.89 11.16
N LYS A 19 -8.04 -8.62 10.97
CA LYS A 19 -8.04 -10.06 10.74
C LYS A 19 -7.34 -10.39 9.41
N HIS A 20 -7.81 -9.78 8.32
CA HIS A 20 -7.24 -9.94 6.99
C HIS A 20 -5.72 -9.65 6.97
N ILE A 21 -5.31 -8.51 7.53
CA ILE A 21 -3.88 -8.12 7.57
C ILE A 21 -3.06 -9.12 8.37
N SER A 22 -3.60 -9.64 9.48
CA SER A 22 -2.92 -10.66 10.28
C SER A 22 -2.72 -11.97 9.50
N GLU A 23 -3.71 -12.39 8.72
CA GLU A 23 -3.61 -13.57 7.83
C GLU A 23 -2.59 -13.36 6.70
N VAL A 24 -2.62 -12.19 6.06
CA VAL A 24 -1.64 -11.79 5.03
C VAL A 24 -0.22 -11.77 5.61
N CYS A 25 -0.04 -11.19 6.81
CA CYS A 25 1.25 -11.15 7.50
C CYS A 25 1.73 -12.56 7.86
N LYS A 26 0.83 -13.44 8.32
CA LYS A 26 1.15 -14.83 8.66
C LYS A 26 1.65 -15.59 7.44
N CYS A 27 0.92 -15.56 6.33
CA CYS A 27 1.29 -16.29 5.13
C CYS A 27 2.57 -15.70 4.46
N SER A 28 2.72 -14.37 4.43
CA SER A 28 3.97 -13.73 4.02
C SER A 28 5.15 -14.10 4.93
N SER A 29 4.94 -14.18 6.24
CA SER A 29 5.98 -14.58 7.21
C SER A 29 6.44 -16.03 7.03
N GLN A 30 5.54 -16.93 6.64
CA GLN A 30 5.89 -18.32 6.32
C GLN A 30 6.83 -18.38 5.10
N LYS A 31 6.53 -17.62 4.04
CA LYS A 31 7.39 -17.49 2.85
C LYS A 31 8.76 -16.91 3.21
N VAL A 32 8.80 -15.87 4.05
CA VAL A 32 10.05 -15.31 4.59
C VAL A 32 10.83 -16.36 5.39
N GLY A 33 10.14 -17.22 6.13
CA GLY A 33 10.74 -18.36 6.84
C GLY A 33 11.45 -19.33 5.90
N VAL A 34 10.89 -19.61 4.73
CA VAL A 34 11.54 -20.43 3.69
C VAL A 34 12.81 -19.75 3.18
N ILE A 35 12.74 -18.46 2.84
CA ILE A 35 13.92 -17.68 2.41
C ILE A 35 15.01 -17.71 3.49
N LEU A 36 14.63 -17.63 4.77
CA LEU A 36 15.56 -17.68 5.89
C LEU A 36 16.27 -19.05 5.99
N ARG A 37 15.57 -20.16 5.75
CA ARG A 37 16.18 -21.51 5.72
C ARG A 37 17.16 -21.66 4.57
N LEU A 38 16.83 -21.09 3.41
CA LEU A 38 17.66 -21.13 2.22
C LEU A 38 18.78 -20.06 2.24
N ARG A 39 18.86 -19.21 3.26
CA ARG A 39 19.68 -17.98 3.21
C ARG A 39 21.17 -18.19 2.94
N ASN A 40 21.69 -19.36 3.35
CA ASN A 40 23.09 -19.77 3.21
C ASN A 40 23.36 -20.54 1.90
N LEU A 41 22.31 -20.98 1.21
CA LEU A 41 22.40 -21.83 0.01
C LEU A 41 22.28 -21.03 -1.30
N ILE A 42 21.65 -19.86 -1.25
CA ILE A 42 21.38 -19.02 -2.42
C ILE A 42 22.00 -17.63 -2.33
N PRO A 43 22.47 -17.07 -3.46
CA PRO A 43 23.06 -15.75 -3.50
C PRO A 43 22.04 -14.65 -3.18
N THR A 44 22.52 -13.50 -2.72
CA THR A 44 21.70 -12.36 -2.30
C THR A 44 20.72 -11.88 -3.39
N LYS A 45 21.15 -11.89 -4.65
CA LYS A 45 20.30 -11.52 -5.78
C LYS A 45 19.08 -12.45 -5.93
N ALA A 46 19.31 -13.76 -5.91
CA ALA A 46 18.23 -14.75 -5.98
C ALA A 46 17.26 -14.63 -4.79
N LYS A 47 17.77 -14.37 -3.58
CA LYS A 47 16.92 -14.12 -2.39
C LYS A 47 16.03 -12.89 -2.57
N LEU A 48 16.58 -11.83 -3.15
CA LEU A 48 15.87 -10.59 -3.43
C LEU A 48 14.79 -10.79 -4.51
N ASP A 49 15.11 -11.52 -5.57
CA ASP A 49 14.15 -11.85 -6.63
C ASP A 49 13.01 -12.75 -6.10
N LEU A 50 13.31 -13.73 -5.26
CA LEU A 50 12.31 -14.54 -4.57
C LEU A 50 11.40 -13.69 -3.68
N TYR A 51 11.95 -12.74 -2.95
CA TYR A 51 11.15 -11.82 -2.15
C TYR A 51 10.22 -10.97 -3.02
N LYS A 52 10.75 -10.36 -4.09
CA LYS A 52 9.97 -9.52 -5.03
C LYS A 52 8.86 -10.28 -5.76
N THR A 53 9.05 -11.56 -6.04
CA THR A 53 8.10 -12.37 -6.81
C THR A 53 7.09 -13.11 -5.93
N SER A 54 7.44 -13.48 -4.70
CA SER A 54 6.59 -14.34 -3.87
C SER A 54 5.97 -13.63 -2.66
N VAL A 55 6.71 -12.73 -2.00
CA VAL A 55 6.29 -12.07 -0.75
C VAL A 55 5.68 -10.71 -1.04
N LEU A 56 6.37 -9.90 -1.87
CA LEU A 56 5.91 -8.55 -2.19
C LEU A 56 4.50 -8.54 -2.81
N PRO A 57 4.15 -9.37 -3.81
CA PRO A 57 2.82 -9.34 -4.41
C PRO A 57 1.71 -9.67 -3.42
N GLN A 58 2.00 -10.52 -2.44
CA GLN A 58 1.05 -10.89 -1.39
C GLN A 58 0.81 -9.73 -0.41
N LEU A 59 1.85 -8.97 -0.06
CA LEU A 59 1.74 -7.78 0.80
C LEU A 59 1.11 -6.59 0.06
N THR A 60 1.20 -6.56 -1.27
CA THR A 60 0.64 -5.50 -2.10
C THR A 60 -0.69 -5.88 -2.74
N TYR A 61 -1.25 -7.05 -2.47
CA TYR A 61 -2.54 -7.40 -3.02
C TYR A 61 -3.66 -6.59 -2.34
N CYS A 62 -4.48 -5.89 -3.14
CA CYS A 62 -5.61 -5.06 -2.68
C CYS A 62 -5.26 -4.05 -1.56
N HIS A 63 -4.01 -3.63 -1.48
CA HIS A 63 -3.52 -2.81 -0.37
C HIS A 63 -4.10 -1.40 -0.29
N THR A 64 -4.69 -0.92 -1.38
CA THR A 64 -5.41 0.35 -1.43
C THR A 64 -6.71 0.29 -0.64
N VAL A 65 -7.35 -0.89 -0.57
CA VAL A 65 -8.62 -1.12 0.15
C VAL A 65 -8.41 -0.95 1.66
N TRP A 66 -7.34 -1.55 2.19
CA TRP A 66 -7.01 -1.51 3.61
C TRP A 66 -5.94 -0.47 3.95
N HIS A 67 -5.74 0.54 3.08
CA HIS A 67 -4.74 1.60 3.31
C HIS A 67 -4.93 2.30 4.67
N PHE A 68 -6.17 2.54 5.07
CA PHE A 68 -6.55 3.22 6.31
C PHE A 68 -6.64 2.30 7.53
N CYS A 69 -5.98 1.15 7.48
CA CYS A 69 -5.87 0.26 8.62
C CYS A 69 -5.21 0.91 9.84
N LYS A 70 -5.39 0.29 11.01
CA LYS A 70 -4.82 0.76 12.29
C LYS A 70 -3.29 0.85 12.18
N ALA A 71 -2.71 1.82 12.89
CA ALA A 71 -1.25 2.00 12.93
C ALA A 71 -0.51 0.73 13.37
N SER A 72 -1.11 -0.05 14.27
CA SER A 72 -0.59 -1.36 14.70
C SER A 72 -0.49 -2.36 13.55
N ASP A 73 -1.49 -2.45 12.70
CA ASP A 73 -1.52 -3.36 11.55
C ASP A 73 -0.55 -2.91 10.45
N ARG A 74 -0.46 -1.60 10.21
CA ARG A 74 0.59 -1.04 9.36
C ARG A 74 1.98 -1.43 9.87
N HIS A 75 2.23 -1.32 11.17
CA HIS A 75 3.53 -1.68 11.75
C HIS A 75 3.82 -3.18 11.62
N LYS A 76 2.82 -4.07 11.76
CA LYS A 76 2.99 -5.51 11.50
C LYS A 76 3.48 -5.79 10.08
N LEU A 77 2.90 -5.12 9.08
CA LEU A 77 3.31 -5.28 7.67
C LEU A 77 4.76 -4.86 7.44
N GLU A 78 5.15 -3.69 7.95
CA GLU A 78 6.53 -3.18 7.85
C GLU A 78 7.52 -4.14 8.54
N ARG A 79 7.16 -4.72 9.69
CA ARG A 79 7.99 -5.71 10.38
C ARG A 79 8.21 -7.00 9.57
N VAL A 80 7.23 -7.43 8.78
CA VAL A 80 7.40 -8.59 7.88
C VAL A 80 8.40 -8.25 6.77
N GLN A 81 8.29 -7.07 6.18
CA GLN A 81 9.25 -6.58 5.18
C GLN A 81 10.65 -6.43 5.77
N GLU A 82 10.78 -5.84 6.95
CA GLU A 82 12.05 -5.71 7.67
C GLU A 82 12.72 -7.07 7.89
N ARG A 83 11.95 -8.03 8.42
CA ARG A 83 12.43 -9.39 8.66
C ARG A 83 12.91 -10.05 7.37
N ALA A 84 12.22 -9.83 6.26
CA ALA A 84 12.61 -10.34 4.95
C ALA A 84 13.93 -9.73 4.47
N LEU A 85 14.09 -8.41 4.56
CA LEU A 85 15.32 -7.71 4.18
C LEU A 85 16.52 -8.20 4.99
N ARG A 86 16.35 -8.34 6.32
CA ARG A 86 17.39 -8.90 7.19
C ARG A 86 17.76 -10.33 6.81
N ALA A 87 16.80 -11.15 6.37
CA ALA A 87 17.07 -12.51 5.87
C ALA A 87 17.83 -12.52 4.53
N ILE A 88 17.52 -11.59 3.63
CA ILE A 88 18.17 -11.45 2.32
C ILE A 88 19.64 -11.06 2.49
N PHE A 89 19.92 -10.00 3.26
CA PHE A 89 21.26 -9.47 3.43
C PHE A 89 22.08 -10.18 4.52
N ASN A 90 21.44 -11.03 5.32
CA ASN A 90 22.05 -11.75 6.44
C ASN A 90 22.77 -10.85 7.46
N THR A 91 22.29 -9.62 7.63
CA THR A 91 22.86 -8.64 8.57
C THR A 91 21.83 -8.24 9.62
N LYS A 92 22.29 -8.06 10.86
CA LYS A 92 21.50 -7.52 11.98
C LYS A 92 21.83 -6.05 12.31
N ALA A 93 22.92 -5.51 11.78
CA ALA A 93 23.53 -4.24 12.19
C ALA A 93 23.15 -3.02 11.35
N HIS A 94 22.73 -3.19 10.08
CA HIS A 94 22.37 -2.08 9.22
C HIS A 94 21.04 -1.43 9.63
N SER A 95 20.96 -0.11 9.45
CA SER A 95 19.73 0.64 9.67
C SER A 95 18.63 0.18 8.69
N TYR A 96 17.36 0.37 9.08
CA TYR A 96 16.21 0.00 8.24
C TYR A 96 16.32 0.64 6.84
N GLU A 97 16.67 1.92 6.78
CA GLU A 97 16.76 2.70 5.54
C GLU A 97 17.88 2.23 4.61
N GLU A 98 19.06 1.88 5.14
CA GLU A 98 20.15 1.31 4.35
C GLU A 98 19.76 0.01 3.65
N LEU A 99 18.97 -0.84 4.32
CA LEU A 99 18.49 -2.10 3.74
C LEU A 99 17.53 -1.87 2.57
N PHE A 100 16.70 -0.82 2.61
CA PHE A 100 15.84 -0.44 1.48
C PHE A 100 16.64 0.06 0.30
N ASN A 101 17.58 0.98 0.55
CA ASN A 101 18.42 1.55 -0.48
C ASN A 101 19.21 0.44 -1.20
N ARG A 102 19.76 -0.51 -0.45
CA ARG A 102 20.48 -1.65 -1.01
C ARG A 102 19.58 -2.62 -1.79
N ALA A 103 18.32 -2.78 -1.39
CA ALA A 103 17.36 -3.63 -2.09
C ALA A 103 16.67 -2.94 -3.28
N ASN A 104 16.88 -1.62 -3.43
CA ASN A 104 16.11 -0.74 -4.30
C ASN A 104 14.60 -0.94 -4.11
N LEU A 105 14.15 -0.90 -2.86
CA LEU A 105 12.76 -1.04 -2.46
C LEU A 105 12.31 0.21 -1.71
N SER A 106 11.00 0.50 -1.75
CA SER A 106 10.34 1.45 -0.89
C SER A 106 9.61 0.74 0.25
N THR A 107 9.29 1.49 1.31
CA THR A 107 8.40 0.99 2.37
C THR A 107 7.06 0.61 1.77
N LEU A 108 6.38 -0.38 2.37
CA LEU A 108 5.05 -0.77 1.90
C LEU A 108 4.11 0.43 1.92
N TYR A 109 4.18 1.27 2.95
CA TYR A 109 3.36 2.49 3.00
C TYR A 109 3.59 3.44 1.82
N ASN A 110 4.85 3.76 1.49
CA ASN A 110 5.14 4.65 0.37
C ASN A 110 4.65 4.05 -0.95
N ARG A 111 4.76 2.72 -1.11
CA ARG A 111 4.20 2.02 -2.27
C ARG A 111 2.69 2.18 -2.36
N ARG A 112 1.96 2.06 -1.23
CA ARG A 112 0.50 2.29 -1.21
C ARG A 112 0.16 3.73 -1.63
N LEU A 113 0.94 4.71 -1.17
CA LEU A 113 0.74 6.11 -1.56
C LEU A 113 0.95 6.30 -3.06
N GLN A 114 2.02 5.72 -3.61
CA GLN A 114 2.29 5.74 -5.05
C GLN A 114 1.16 5.09 -5.86
N ASP A 115 0.64 3.94 -5.43
CA ASP A 115 -0.45 3.26 -6.13
C ASP A 115 -1.77 4.07 -6.07
N ILE A 116 -2.02 4.78 -4.96
CA ILE A 116 -3.13 5.74 -4.85
C ILE A 116 -2.91 6.93 -5.80
N ALA A 117 -1.71 7.49 -5.85
CA ALA A 117 -1.39 8.59 -6.77
C ALA A 117 -1.52 8.18 -8.24
N ILE A 118 -1.06 6.99 -8.61
CA ILE A 118 -1.24 6.42 -9.95
C ILE A 118 -2.72 6.26 -10.28
N LEU A 119 -3.53 5.83 -9.31
CA LEU A 119 -4.99 5.76 -9.50
C LEU A 119 -5.57 7.15 -9.78
N MET A 120 -5.19 8.17 -9.01
CA MET A 120 -5.64 9.56 -9.24
C MET A 120 -5.22 10.07 -10.61
N PHE A 121 -3.99 9.78 -11.05
CA PHE A 121 -3.53 10.11 -12.39
C PHE A 121 -4.39 9.43 -13.48
N LYS A 122 -4.72 8.14 -13.32
CA LYS A 122 -5.56 7.42 -14.27
C LYS A 122 -6.99 7.96 -14.33
N VAL A 123 -7.53 8.36 -13.17
CA VAL A 123 -8.85 9.02 -13.09
C VAL A 123 -8.82 10.36 -13.81
N LYS A 124 -7.79 11.18 -13.60
CA LYS A 124 -7.62 12.47 -14.28
C LYS A 124 -7.60 12.33 -15.81
N ASN A 125 -6.90 11.31 -16.32
CA ASN A 125 -6.77 11.08 -17.75
C ASN A 125 -7.90 10.22 -18.35
N ASN A 126 -8.96 9.92 -17.58
CA ASN A 126 -10.07 9.07 -18.01
C ASN A 126 -9.67 7.66 -18.51
N ILE A 127 -8.52 7.14 -18.05
CA ILE A 127 -8.04 5.78 -18.39
C ILE A 127 -8.74 4.74 -17.50
N SER A 128 -9.15 5.16 -16.30
CA SER A 128 -9.90 4.32 -15.37
C SER A 128 -11.35 4.11 -15.83
N PRO A 129 -11.98 2.96 -15.47
CA PRO A 129 -13.38 2.71 -15.79
C PRO A 129 -14.32 3.79 -15.27
N LEU A 130 -15.42 4.04 -16.00
CA LEU A 130 -16.38 5.11 -15.68
C LEU A 130 -16.88 5.07 -14.23
N TYR A 131 -17.10 3.89 -13.67
CA TYR A 131 -17.55 3.75 -12.29
C TYR A 131 -16.51 4.25 -11.28
N VAL A 132 -15.20 4.11 -11.56
CA VAL A 132 -14.13 4.65 -10.72
C VAL A 132 -14.06 6.16 -10.87
N ASN A 133 -14.19 6.67 -12.09
CA ASN A 133 -14.15 8.11 -12.33
C ASN A 133 -15.30 8.82 -11.62
N ARG A 134 -16.50 8.22 -11.58
CA ARG A 134 -17.66 8.75 -10.85
C ARG A 134 -17.46 8.86 -9.33
N ILE A 135 -16.50 8.14 -8.75
CA ILE A 135 -16.18 8.26 -7.31
C ILE A 135 -15.51 9.60 -7.03
N PHE A 136 -14.79 10.16 -7.99
CA PHE A 136 -14.02 11.39 -7.85
C PHE A 136 -14.63 12.50 -8.69
N GLU A 137 -15.01 13.59 -8.04
CA GLU A 137 -15.49 14.78 -8.74
C GLU A 137 -14.29 15.56 -9.31
N THR A 138 -14.06 15.46 -10.61
CA THR A 138 -13.06 16.27 -11.31
C THR A 138 -13.57 17.70 -11.49
N VAL A 139 -12.72 18.69 -11.22
CA VAL A 139 -13.06 20.09 -11.44
C VAL A 139 -12.52 20.47 -12.81
N ASP A 140 -13.40 20.61 -13.80
CA ASP A 140 -13.04 21.13 -15.10
C ASP A 140 -13.09 22.66 -15.06
N LYS A 141 -11.92 23.32 -15.05
CA LYS A 141 -11.83 24.77 -15.20
C LYS A 141 -11.16 25.02 -16.54
N GLY A 142 -11.83 25.78 -17.42
CA GLY A 142 -11.34 26.18 -18.75
C GLY A 142 -10.04 27.01 -18.75
N TYR A 143 -9.39 27.20 -17.61
CA TYR A 143 -8.08 27.86 -17.47
C TYR A 143 -7.19 27.10 -16.48
N GLY A 144 -5.94 26.85 -16.89
CA GLY A 144 -4.92 26.12 -16.12
C GLY A 144 -4.35 26.92 -14.94
N LEU A 145 -5.15 27.13 -13.90
CA LEU A 145 -4.67 27.66 -12.62
C LEU A 145 -4.09 26.52 -11.77
N ARG A 146 -3.12 26.81 -10.90
CA ARG A 146 -2.52 25.91 -9.88
C ARG A 146 -3.51 25.44 -8.79
N SER A 147 -4.81 25.46 -9.10
CA SER A 147 -5.93 25.09 -8.24
C SER A 147 -6.21 23.59 -8.37
N ALA A 148 -6.72 22.96 -7.31
CA ALA A 148 -6.88 21.51 -7.21
C ALA A 148 -7.68 20.91 -8.39
N ASP A 149 -7.09 19.92 -9.08
CA ASP A 149 -7.71 19.17 -10.20
C ASP A 149 -8.98 18.40 -9.77
N PHE A 150 -9.12 18.14 -8.47
CA PHE A 150 -10.19 17.33 -7.89
C PHE A 150 -10.92 18.11 -6.79
N HIS A 151 -12.24 17.97 -6.76
CA HIS A 151 -13.06 18.51 -5.68
C HIS A 151 -12.92 17.62 -4.45
N ARG A 152 -12.75 18.23 -3.28
CA ARG A 152 -12.70 17.51 -1.99
C ARG A 152 -14.08 17.59 -1.35
N PRO A 153 -14.82 16.46 -1.27
CA PRO A 153 -16.12 16.48 -0.63
C PRO A 153 -15.96 16.73 0.87
N ARG A 154 -16.95 17.42 1.46
CA ARG A 154 -17.08 17.53 2.91
C ARG A 154 -17.38 16.13 3.47
N PHE A 155 -16.78 15.81 4.60
CA PHE A 155 -17.05 14.57 5.32
C PHE A 155 -17.76 14.87 6.64
N ASN A 156 -18.77 14.08 6.96
CA ASN A 156 -19.56 14.25 8.20
C ASN A 156 -18.97 13.48 9.38
N THR A 157 -18.14 12.47 9.13
CA THR A 157 -17.50 11.64 10.17
C THR A 157 -15.98 11.61 10.01
N VAL A 158 -15.25 11.86 11.09
CA VAL A 158 -13.77 11.90 11.09
C VAL A 158 -13.18 10.51 10.87
N GLN A 159 -13.83 9.46 11.42
CA GLN A 159 -13.36 8.08 11.36
C GLN A 159 -13.42 7.50 9.94
N TYR A 160 -14.59 7.51 9.29
CA TYR A 160 -14.77 6.91 7.97
C TYR A 160 -14.60 7.91 6.83
N GLY A 161 -14.91 9.18 7.05
CA GLY A 161 -14.91 10.19 5.99
C GLY A 161 -13.53 10.72 5.60
N LYS A 162 -12.63 10.95 6.58
CA LYS A 162 -11.21 11.29 6.28
C LYS A 162 -10.45 10.10 5.71
N GLN A 163 -10.86 8.89 6.09
CA GLN A 163 -10.28 7.62 5.68
C GLN A 163 -10.94 7.06 4.41
N ALA A 164 -11.67 7.88 3.66
CA ALA A 164 -12.19 7.51 2.35
C ALA A 164 -11.18 7.87 1.27
N LEU A 165 -10.97 6.97 0.32
CA LEU A 165 -10.13 7.23 -0.85
C LEU A 165 -10.59 8.48 -1.63
N ARG A 166 -11.90 8.73 -1.64
CA ARG A 166 -12.54 9.92 -2.23
C ARG A 166 -12.01 11.25 -1.65
N TYR A 167 -11.66 11.28 -0.36
CA TYR A 167 -11.09 12.47 0.28
C TYR A 167 -9.56 12.47 0.22
N PHE A 168 -8.96 11.32 0.52
CA PHE A 168 -7.50 11.18 0.65
C PHE A 168 -6.76 11.20 -0.68
N GLY A 169 -7.33 10.64 -1.74
CA GLY A 169 -6.73 10.63 -3.08
C GLY A 169 -6.47 12.05 -3.62
N PRO A 170 -7.47 12.94 -3.69
CA PRO A 170 -7.29 14.34 -4.03
C PRO A 170 -6.26 15.08 -3.16
N TYR A 171 -6.16 14.73 -1.87
CA TYR A 171 -5.19 15.32 -0.95
C TYR A 171 -3.75 14.93 -1.29
N ILE A 172 -3.47 13.64 -1.52
CA ILE A 172 -2.13 13.18 -1.95
C ILE A 172 -1.76 13.83 -3.28
N TRP A 173 -2.68 13.83 -4.25
CA TRP A 173 -2.44 14.38 -5.58
C TRP A 173 -2.04 15.86 -5.53
N GLN A 174 -2.67 16.64 -4.64
CA GLN A 174 -2.32 18.05 -4.45
C GLN A 174 -0.93 18.22 -3.82
N ILE A 175 -0.56 17.38 -2.85
CA ILE A 175 0.78 17.42 -2.24
C ILE A 175 1.85 17.10 -3.27
N GLU A 176 1.69 16.02 -4.04
CA GLU A 176 2.66 15.63 -5.05
C GLU A 176 2.85 16.72 -6.11
N LYS A 177 1.77 17.37 -6.55
CA LYS A 177 1.84 18.53 -7.46
C LYS A 177 2.52 19.76 -6.88
N SER A 178 2.51 19.95 -5.56
CA SER A 178 3.17 21.11 -4.92
C SER A 178 4.68 20.95 -4.81
N HIS A 179 5.19 19.73 -4.97
CA HIS A 179 6.61 19.40 -4.95
C HIS A 179 7.24 19.26 -6.35
N LEU A 180 6.44 19.40 -7.41
CA LEU A 180 6.86 19.45 -8.82
C LEU A 180 6.84 20.90 -9.32
#